data_AF-A0A953T5F3-F1
#
_entry.id   AF-A0A953T5F3-F1
#
_cell.length_a   1.000
_cell.length_b   1.000
_cell.length_c   1.000
_cell.angle_alpha   90.00
_cell.angle_beta   90.00
_cell.angle_gamma   90.00
#
_symmetry.space_group_name_H-M   'P 1'
#
loop_
_entity.id
_entity.type
_entity.pdbx_description
1 polymer ?
#
loop_
_entity_poly.entity_id
_entity_poly.type
_entity_poly.pdbx_seq_one_letter_code
_entity_poly.pdbx_strand_id
1 'polypeptide(L)'
;MPHIKDNHNECEGQDSLKEVNARRIDQLIDLVEKHTRTERHLEEHSNITDLDEIKYVLELQRHREEQIKHLRNLIAYGKDDDFYKREVENIEKNLIYTEHYLDHNKHNMDEFTLQKTMEKQEHRREQLENLKHLQ
;
A
#
# COMPACT_ATOMS: atom_id res chain seq x y z
N MET A 1 40.99 -11.92 -34.74
CA MET A 1 40.47 -10.69 -34.13
C MET A 1 39.25 -11.06 -33.30
N PRO A 2 39.20 -10.80 -31.98
CA PRO A 2 38.01 -11.05 -31.20
C PRO A 2 37.08 -9.85 -31.29
N HIS A 3 35.83 -10.10 -31.69
CA HIS A 3 34.76 -9.11 -31.65
C HIS A 3 34.39 -8.84 -30.18
N ILE A 4 34.65 -7.62 -29.73
CA ILE A 4 34.13 -7.08 -28.47
C ILE A 4 32.62 -6.90 -28.70
N LYS A 5 31.80 -7.65 -27.96
CA LYS A 5 30.35 -7.43 -27.93
C LYS A 5 30.11 -6.26 -26.98
N ASP A 6 29.52 -5.19 -27.50
CA ASP A 6 29.26 -3.98 -26.76
C ASP A 6 28.32 -4.23 -25.58
N ASN A 7 28.79 -3.86 -24.39
CA ASN A 7 28.16 -4.04 -23.09
C ASN A 7 27.12 -2.91 -22.81
N HIS A 8 26.29 -2.58 -23.80
CA HIS A 8 25.38 -1.42 -23.69
C HIS A 8 24.10 -1.67 -22.90
N ASN A 9 23.79 -2.93 -22.53
CA ASN A 9 22.50 -3.29 -21.94
C ASN A 9 22.45 -3.24 -20.39
N GLU A 10 23.59 -3.11 -19.71
CA GLU A 10 23.62 -3.09 -18.22
C GLU A 10 23.35 -1.70 -17.62
N CYS A 11 23.54 -0.63 -18.40
CA CYS A 11 23.46 0.74 -17.91
C CYS A 11 22.00 1.24 -17.76
N GLU A 12 21.11 0.88 -18.70
CA GLU A 12 19.71 1.32 -18.67
C GLU A 12 18.91 0.73 -17.49
N GLY A 13 19.21 -0.52 -17.11
CA GLY A 13 18.56 -1.17 -15.96
C GLY A 13 18.98 -0.61 -14.61
N GLN A 14 20.22 -0.12 -14.47
CA GLN A 14 20.73 0.44 -13.21
C GLN A 14 20.18 1.84 -12.93
N ASP A 15 20.02 2.69 -13.95
CA ASP A 15 19.45 4.02 -13.77
C ASP A 15 17.94 3.95 -13.50
N SER A 16 17.24 3.00 -14.13
CA SER A 16 15.84 2.69 -13.78
C SER A 16 15.69 2.25 -12.31
N LEU A 17 16.55 1.36 -11.81
CA LEU A 17 16.48 0.88 -10.43
C LEU A 17 16.75 1.99 -9.41
N LYS A 18 17.72 2.88 -9.68
CA LYS A 18 17.99 4.04 -8.82
C LYS A 18 16.79 4.98 -8.75
N GLU A 19 16.13 5.23 -9.87
CA GLU A 19 14.95 6.10 -9.92
C GLU A 19 13.76 5.47 -9.19
N VAL A 20 13.55 4.15 -9.36
CA VAL A 20 12.55 3.40 -8.59
C VAL A 20 12.84 3.46 -7.10
N ASN A 21 14.09 3.28 -6.69
CA ASN A 21 14.49 3.38 -5.28
C ASN A 21 14.35 4.80 -4.73
N ALA A 22 14.62 5.85 -5.52
CA ALA A 22 14.37 7.23 -5.11
C ALA A 22 12.88 7.45 -4.79
N ARG A 23 11.98 7.01 -5.69
CA ARG A 23 10.53 7.08 -5.44
C ARG A 23 10.09 6.29 -4.20
N ARG A 24 10.69 5.11 -3.96
CA ARG A 24 10.44 4.31 -2.75
C ARG A 24 10.92 5.02 -1.48
N ILE A 25 12.03 5.76 -1.54
CA ILE A 25 12.54 6.57 -0.43
C ILE A 25 11.59 7.73 -0.13
N ASP A 26 11.09 8.42 -1.16
CA ASP A 26 10.10 9.50 -0.96
C ASP A 26 8.82 8.96 -0.30
N GLN A 27 8.32 7.81 -0.76
CA GLN A 27 7.17 7.14 -0.14
C GLN A 27 7.44 6.74 1.32
N LEU A 28 8.66 6.29 1.62
CA LEU A 28 9.08 5.93 2.97
C LEU A 28 9.07 7.16 3.90
N ILE A 29 9.58 8.31 3.42
CA ILE A 29 9.56 9.58 4.16
C ILE A 29 8.11 9.98 4.47
N ASP A 30 7.24 10.00 3.47
CA ASP A 30 5.83 10.34 3.63
C ASP A 30 5.12 9.45 4.67
N LEU A 31 5.40 8.14 4.64
CA LEU A 31 4.80 7.20 5.59
C LEU A 31 5.31 7.41 7.01
N VAL A 32 6.60 7.64 7.19
CA VAL A 32 7.21 7.93 8.49
C VAL A 32 6.66 9.24 9.07
N GLU A 33 6.52 10.28 8.25
CA GLU A 33 5.93 11.56 8.67
C GLU A 33 4.47 11.40 9.12
N LYS A 34 3.64 10.71 8.31
CA LYS A 34 2.24 10.42 8.65
C LYS A 34 2.13 9.60 9.94
N HIS A 35 2.97 8.58 10.08
CA HIS A 35 3.02 7.74 11.27
C HIS A 35 3.36 8.58 12.51
N THR A 36 4.46 9.33 12.46
CA THR A 36 4.94 10.17 13.57
C THR A 36 3.90 11.23 13.98
N ARG A 37 3.23 11.85 13.01
CA ARG A 37 2.17 12.84 13.28
C ARG A 37 0.97 12.20 13.98
N THR A 38 0.57 11.01 13.57
CA THR A 38 -0.54 10.27 14.19
C THR A 38 -0.17 9.79 15.59
N GLU A 39 1.05 9.32 15.84
CA GLU A 39 1.50 8.96 17.19
C GLU A 39 1.45 10.16 18.12
N ARG A 40 2.01 11.30 17.71
CA ARG A 40 1.94 12.54 18.49
C ARG A 40 0.50 12.96 18.79
N HIS A 41 -0.39 12.84 17.80
CA HIS A 41 -1.80 13.17 18.00
C HIS A 41 -2.47 12.26 19.04
N LEU A 42 -2.15 10.96 19.04
CA LEU A 42 -2.63 10.03 20.06
C LEU A 42 -2.05 10.35 21.44
N GLU A 43 -0.77 10.72 21.52
CA GLU A 43 -0.14 11.15 22.77
C GLU A 43 -0.84 12.39 23.35
N GLU A 44 -1.10 13.41 22.52
CA GLU A 44 -1.66 14.69 22.93
C GLU A 44 -3.17 14.66 23.21
N HIS A 45 -3.93 13.78 22.53
CA HIS A 45 -5.40 13.78 22.54
C HIS A 45 -6.04 12.44 22.97
N SER A 46 -5.26 11.52 23.54
CA SER A 46 -5.74 10.21 24.02
C SER A 46 -6.93 10.29 24.99
N ASN A 47 -7.06 11.40 25.73
CA ASN A 47 -8.08 11.63 26.73
C ASN A 47 -9.45 12.06 26.17
N ILE A 48 -9.52 12.48 24.90
CA ILE A 48 -10.74 13.03 24.26
C ILE A 48 -11.26 12.10 23.15
N THR A 49 -10.46 11.11 22.73
CA THR A 49 -10.77 10.24 21.60
C THR A 49 -11.54 9.00 22.05
N ASP A 50 -12.55 8.58 21.29
CA ASP A 50 -13.35 7.39 21.60
C ASP A 50 -12.53 6.09 21.45
N LEU A 51 -12.83 5.07 22.24
CA LEU A 51 -12.07 3.82 22.32
C LEU A 51 -12.02 3.07 20.98
N ASP A 52 -13.11 3.07 20.23
CA ASP A 52 -13.15 2.39 18.93
C ASP A 52 -12.40 3.18 17.84
N GLU A 53 -12.39 4.51 17.93
CA GLU A 53 -11.59 5.36 17.06
C GLU A 53 -10.08 5.16 17.33
N ILE A 54 -9.67 5.06 18.60
CA ILE A 54 -8.29 4.72 18.98
C ILE A 54 -7.87 3.37 18.39
N LYS A 55 -8.71 2.33 18.48
CA LYS A 55 -8.41 1.01 17.89
C LYS A 55 -8.18 1.11 16.39
N TYR A 56 -9.07 1.80 15.67
CA TYR A 56 -8.94 1.99 14.24
C TYR A 56 -7.63 2.71 13.88
N VAL A 57 -7.31 3.78 14.61
CA VAL A 57 -6.06 4.53 14.39
C VAL A 57 -4.83 3.65 14.68
N LEU A 58 -4.86 2.83 15.72
CA LEU A 58 -3.77 1.88 16.02
C LEU A 58 -3.60 0.82 14.92
N GLU A 59 -4.69 0.28 14.38
CA GLU A 59 -4.63 -0.65 13.25
C GLU A 59 -4.05 0.02 12.00
N LEU A 60 -4.45 1.27 11.73
CA LEU A 60 -3.90 2.05 10.64
C LEU A 60 -2.40 2.33 10.84
N GLN A 61 -1.96 2.63 12.07
CA GLN A 61 -0.54 2.83 12.40
C GLN A 61 0.26 1.55 12.20
N ARG A 62 -0.27 0.39 12.63
CA ARG A 62 0.36 -0.92 12.38
C ARG A 62 0.52 -1.19 10.88
N HIS A 63 -0.48 -0.87 10.08
CA HIS A 63 -0.40 -1.05 8.63
C HIS A 63 0.69 -0.15 8.00
N ARG A 64 0.84 1.10 8.47
CA ARG A 64 1.93 1.98 8.04
C ARG A 64 3.30 1.44 8.42
N GLU A 65 3.47 0.86 9.62
CA GLU A 65 4.72 0.20 10.01
C GLU A 65 5.07 -0.98 9.10
N GLU A 66 4.07 -1.79 8.73
CA GLU A 66 4.25 -2.89 7.77
C GLU A 66 4.71 -2.36 6.41
N GLN A 67 4.09 -1.28 5.90
CA GLN A 67 4.49 -0.62 4.64
C GLN A 67 5.90 -0.01 4.70
N ILE A 68 6.27 0.62 5.82
CA ILE A 68 7.62 1.15 6.07
C ILE A 68 8.64 0.02 6.00
N LYS A 69 8.37 -1.10 6.69
CA LYS A 69 9.24 -2.28 6.68
C LYS A 69 9.38 -2.84 5.27
N HIS A 70 8.29 -2.89 4.53
CA HIS A 70 8.27 -3.36 3.14
C HIS A 70 9.13 -2.51 2.22
N LEU A 71 8.91 -1.20 2.17
CA LEU A 71 9.69 -0.28 1.34
C LEU A 71 11.17 -0.35 1.69
N ARG A 72 11.49 -0.41 2.99
CA ARG A 72 12.88 -0.62 3.45
C ARG A 72 13.47 -1.91 2.91
N ASN A 73 12.74 -3.02 2.94
CA ASN A 73 13.23 -4.31 2.45
C ASN A 73 13.38 -4.32 0.93
N LEU A 74 12.46 -3.69 0.18
CA LEU A 74 12.59 -3.51 -1.27
C LEU A 74 13.84 -2.69 -1.64
N ILE A 75 14.12 -1.62 -0.91
CA ILE A 75 15.31 -0.78 -1.14
C ILE A 75 16.59 -1.54 -0.78
N ALA A 76 16.62 -2.23 0.36
CA ALA A 76 17.82 -2.86 0.89
C ALA A 76 18.16 -4.21 0.22
N TYR A 77 17.14 -5.01 -0.11
CA TYR A 77 17.31 -6.40 -0.53
C TYR A 77 16.69 -6.71 -1.89
N GLY A 78 15.96 -5.77 -2.49
CA GLY A 78 15.35 -5.91 -3.81
C GLY A 78 14.08 -6.76 -3.85
N LYS A 79 13.69 -7.43 -2.76
CA LYS A 79 12.48 -8.24 -2.67
C LYS A 79 11.92 -8.33 -1.25
N ASP A 80 10.60 -8.48 -1.15
CA ASP A 80 9.88 -8.75 0.10
C ASP A 80 8.63 -9.60 -0.19
N ASP A 81 8.86 -10.90 -0.34
CA ASP A 81 7.87 -11.88 -0.78
C ASP A 81 6.73 -12.07 0.25
N ASP A 82 7.02 -11.91 1.54
CA ASP A 82 6.07 -12.12 2.64
C ASP A 82 5.07 -10.96 2.78
N PHE A 83 5.53 -9.71 2.64
CA PHE A 83 4.64 -8.56 2.64
C PHE A 83 3.70 -8.60 1.43
N TYR A 84 4.25 -8.89 0.26
CA TYR A 84 3.50 -8.95 -0.98
C TYR A 84 2.33 -9.93 -0.89
N LYS A 85 2.59 -11.15 -0.41
CA LYS A 85 1.56 -12.17 -0.23
C LYS A 85 0.45 -11.72 0.74
N ARG A 86 0.83 -11.10 1.86
CA ARG A 86 -0.12 -10.60 2.86
C ARG A 86 -1.01 -9.48 2.29
N GLU A 87 -0.43 -8.57 1.52
CA GLU A 87 -1.16 -7.43 0.94
C GLU A 87 -2.16 -7.88 -0.12
N VAL A 88 -1.74 -8.79 -1.01
CA VAL A 88 -2.61 -9.45 -1.99
C VAL A 88 -3.79 -10.14 -1.29
N GLU A 89 -3.52 -10.97 -0.27
CA GLU A 89 -4.58 -11.67 0.48
C GLU A 89 -5.56 -10.70 1.18
N ASN A 90 -5.06 -9.57 1.71
CA ASN A 90 -5.89 -8.56 2.37
C ASN A 90 -6.80 -7.83 1.37
N ILE A 91 -6.26 -7.43 0.22
CA ILE A 91 -7.03 -6.77 -0.83
C ILE A 91 -8.11 -7.72 -1.38
N GLU A 92 -7.75 -8.98 -1.64
CA GLU A 92 -8.69 -10.00 -2.12
C GLU A 92 -9.83 -10.24 -1.12
N LYS A 93 -9.53 -10.38 0.18
CA LYS A 93 -10.57 -10.51 1.22
C LYS A 93 -11.51 -9.30 1.23
N ASN A 94 -10.96 -8.09 1.17
CA ASN A 94 -11.75 -6.86 1.21
C ASN A 94 -12.63 -6.67 -0.02
N LEU A 95 -12.16 -7.09 -1.20
CA LEU A 95 -12.97 -7.15 -2.42
C LEU A 95 -14.17 -8.07 -2.20
N ILE A 96 -13.92 -9.34 -1.85
CA ILE A 96 -14.96 -10.36 -1.66
C ILE A 96 -16.01 -9.91 -0.63
N TYR A 97 -15.57 -9.42 0.54
CA TYR A 97 -16.50 -9.00 1.59
C TYR A 97 -17.38 -7.83 1.16
N THR A 98 -16.81 -6.85 0.46
CA THR A 98 -17.56 -5.68 0.03
C THR A 98 -18.48 -5.99 -1.14
N GLU A 99 -18.07 -6.84 -2.07
CA GLU A 99 -18.94 -7.34 -3.16
C GLU A 99 -20.15 -8.06 -2.58
N HIS A 100 -19.92 -8.99 -1.64
CA HIS A 100 -21.02 -9.69 -0.97
C HIS A 100 -21.95 -8.73 -0.21
N TYR A 101 -21.41 -7.68 0.42
CA TYR A 101 -22.21 -6.65 1.07
C TYR A 101 -23.04 -5.84 0.06
N LEU A 102 -22.45 -5.42 -1.06
CA LEU A 102 -23.13 -4.69 -2.12
C LEU A 102 -24.26 -5.52 -2.74
N ASP A 103 -24.04 -6.81 -2.99
CA ASP A 103 -25.06 -7.71 -3.54
C ASP A 103 -26.34 -7.72 -2.70
N HIS A 104 -26.21 -7.63 -1.38
CA HIS A 104 -27.35 -7.70 -0.45
C HIS A 104 -27.95 -6.33 -0.11
N ASN A 105 -27.17 -5.26 -0.18
CA ASN A 105 -27.56 -3.96 0.39
C ASN A 105 -27.71 -2.85 -0.64
N LYS A 106 -27.21 -3.01 -1.87
CA LYS A 106 -27.21 -1.97 -2.92
C LYS A 106 -28.59 -1.33 -3.15
N HIS A 107 -29.67 -2.11 -3.04
CA HIS A 107 -31.03 -1.61 -3.23
C HIS A 107 -31.52 -0.66 -2.13
N ASN A 108 -30.90 -0.70 -0.95
CA ASN A 108 -31.24 0.12 0.20
C ASN A 108 -30.24 1.28 0.42
N MET A 109 -29.21 1.39 -0.41
CA MET A 109 -28.18 2.43 -0.30
C MET A 109 -28.58 3.68 -1.07
N ASP A 110 -28.20 4.85 -0.55
CA ASP A 110 -28.28 6.08 -1.33
C ASP A 110 -27.23 6.07 -2.45
N GLU A 111 -27.53 6.82 -3.51
CA GLU A 111 -26.76 6.83 -4.75
C GLU A 111 -25.30 7.28 -4.53
N PHE A 112 -25.08 8.25 -3.65
CA PHE A 112 -23.73 8.76 -3.38
C PHE A 112 -22.87 7.72 -2.67
N THR A 113 -23.41 7.07 -1.63
CA THR A 113 -22.71 6.02 -0.89
C THR A 113 -22.41 4.82 -1.78
N LEU A 114 -23.37 4.41 -2.61
CA LEU A 114 -23.18 3.34 -3.58
C LEU A 114 -22.05 3.65 -4.55
N GLN A 115 -22.07 4.85 -5.15
CA GLN A 115 -21.04 5.29 -6.09
C GLN A 115 -19.65 5.31 -5.45
N LYS A 116 -19.52 5.88 -4.25
CA LYS A 116 -18.24 5.91 -3.52
C LYS A 116 -17.73 4.52 -3.14
N THR A 117 -18.65 3.62 -2.80
CA THR A 117 -18.29 2.23 -2.49
C THR A 117 -17.81 1.49 -3.74
N MET A 118 -18.44 1.72 -4.89
CA MET A 118 -17.99 1.18 -6.19
C MET A 118 -16.63 1.73 -6.62
N GLU A 119 -16.41 3.05 -6.49
CA GLU A 119 -15.10 3.67 -6.75
C GLU A 119 -14.01 3.05 -5.86
N LYS A 120 -14.30 2.82 -4.58
CA LYS A 120 -13.37 2.17 -3.65
C LYS A 120 -13.09 0.72 -4.03
N GLN A 121 -14.07 -0.01 -4.57
CA GLN A 121 -13.85 -1.37 -5.12
C GLN A 121 -12.94 -1.33 -6.33
N GLU A 122 -13.12 -0.35 -7.22
CA GLU A 122 -12.28 -0.23 -8.41
C GLU A 122 -10.83 0.06 -8.06
N HIS A 123 -10.58 1.04 -7.17
CA HIS A 123 -9.21 1.31 -6.70
C HIS A 123 -8.55 0.08 -6.06
N ARG A 124 -9.31 -0.80 -5.39
CA ARG A 124 -8.77 -2.05 -4.83
C ARG A 124 -8.40 -3.04 -5.93
N ARG A 125 -9.17 -3.14 -7.02
CA ARG A 125 -8.83 -3.97 -8.18
C ARG A 125 -7.57 -3.46 -8.88
N GLU A 126 -7.48 -2.16 -9.12
CA GLU A 126 -6.29 -1.53 -9.69
C GLU A 126 -5.05 -1.78 -8.80
N GLN A 127 -5.18 -1.64 -7.48
CA GLN A 127 -4.10 -1.96 -6.55
C GLN A 127 -3.68 -3.43 -6.64
N LEU A 128 -4.63 -4.36 -6.75
CA LEU A 128 -4.35 -5.79 -6.88
C LEU A 128 -3.65 -6.11 -8.20
N GLU A 129 -4.05 -5.51 -9.32
CA GLU A 129 -3.39 -5.67 -10.62
C GLU A 129 -1.97 -5.12 -10.58
N ASN A 130 -1.78 -3.92 -10.04
CA ASN A 130 -0.46 -3.31 -9.90
C ASN A 130 0.50 -4.17 -9.07
N LEU A 131 -0.01 -4.78 -7.99
CA LEU A 131 0.76 -5.75 -7.22
C LEU A 131 1.10 -6.97 -8.08
N LYS A 132 0.11 -7.59 -8.75
CA LYS A 132 0.32 -8.76 -9.62
C LYS A 132 1.30 -8.54 -10.78
N HIS A 133 1.44 -7.31 -11.26
CA HIS A 133 2.40 -6.94 -12.30
C HIS A 133 3.84 -6.69 -11.83
N LEU A 134 4.09 -6.61 -10.51
CA LEU A 134 5.42 -6.46 -9.93
C LEU A 134 6.16 -7.81 -9.74
N GLN A 135 5.59 -8.91 -10.24
CA GLN A 135 6.05 -10.29 -10.11
C GLN A 135 6.67 -10.81 -11.41
#